data_AF-A0A6A6L013-F1
#
_entry.id   AF-A0A6A6L013-F1
#
_cell.length_a   1.000
_cell.length_b   1.000
_cell.length_c   1.000
_cell.angle_alpha   90.00
_cell.angle_beta   90.00
_cell.angle_gamma   90.00
#
_symmetry.space_group_name_H-M   'P 1'
#
loop_
_entity.id
_entity.type
_entity.pdbx_description
1 polymer ?
#
loop_
_entity_poly.entity_id
_entity_poly.type
_entity_poly.pdbx_seq_one_letter_code
_entity_poly.pdbx_strand_id
1 'polypeptide(L)'
;MRGVQLLFLLQLCTSCVLTLAVPRVPVPKRREVYGNGRIFDITHRVNAKMPTWGSRDGLGQFVWLVASMKNGSLVNASEMKLSAHTGTHIDAPSHNYEEYYEAGFDIDTLDLEVLNDNTQRILRLQSKITKSKTMIQRHYFLLLLLFTLLHSITASSSNAAYPTVDDDCSCGASSTDDDLLLFPERNEVYGNGRIIDISHRYVSDMPSWNSEEGIGMFIRLFESLKNGSIANFSGFKLSVHSGTHVDAPGHVYDHYYDAGFDVDTLDLEVLNGNKLRTQCCWSSTVIVPRESNITAEVMKSLEIPKGVRRVLFRTLNTDRKLMFKKEFDTSYVGFLEDGAKWLVENTDIKFVGEFSTP
;
A
#
# COMPACT_ATOMS: atom_id res chain seq x y z
N MET A 1 -83.39 -7.35 12.11
CA MET A 1 -82.51 -8.22 12.94
C MET A 1 -81.25 -8.58 12.16
N ARG A 2 -80.14 -7.84 12.36
CA ARG A 2 -78.72 -8.19 12.09
C ARG A 2 -77.90 -7.21 12.96
N GLY A 3 -77.36 -7.61 14.12
CA GLY A 3 -75.98 -8.10 14.34
C GLY A 3 -75.01 -6.91 14.46
N VAL A 4 -74.78 -6.30 15.64
CA VAL A 4 -73.88 -6.65 16.78
C VAL A 4 -72.37 -6.54 16.47
N GLN A 5 -71.70 -5.69 17.29
CA GLN A 5 -70.26 -5.56 17.65
C GLN A 5 -69.28 -4.84 16.68
N LEU A 6 -68.82 -3.63 17.08
CA LEU A 6 -67.43 -3.37 17.54
C LEU A 6 -67.28 -1.91 17.99
N LEU A 7 -67.23 -1.66 19.30
CA LEU A 7 -66.91 -0.36 19.88
C LEU A 7 -66.18 -0.60 21.21
N PHE A 8 -64.85 -0.66 21.20
CA PHE A 8 -63.96 -0.50 22.36
C PHE A 8 -62.51 -0.75 21.90
N LEU A 9 -61.72 0.31 21.73
CA LEU A 9 -60.26 0.40 22.01
C LEU A 9 -59.70 1.68 21.36
N LEU A 10 -60.10 2.81 21.94
CA LEU A 10 -59.51 4.13 21.73
C LEU A 10 -58.94 4.59 23.08
N GLN A 11 -57.99 3.82 23.61
CA GLN A 11 -57.19 4.17 24.79
C GLN A 11 -56.01 3.19 24.87
N LEU A 12 -54.83 3.66 24.42
CA LEU A 12 -53.47 3.35 24.90
C LEU A 12 -52.45 3.91 23.89
N CYS A 13 -52.55 5.21 23.62
CA CYS A 13 -51.41 6.02 23.20
C CYS A 13 -50.76 6.57 24.46
N THR A 14 -49.83 5.83 25.06
CA THR A 14 -48.72 6.34 25.88
C THR A 14 -47.85 5.17 26.32
N SER A 15 -46.53 5.30 26.15
CA SER A 15 -45.47 4.34 26.48
C SER A 15 -45.35 3.07 25.63
N CYS A 16 -45.20 3.26 24.32
CA CYS A 16 -44.30 2.39 23.56
C CYS A 16 -43.38 3.29 22.74
N VAL A 17 -42.39 3.88 23.41
CA VAL A 17 -41.21 4.37 22.72
C VAL A 17 -40.51 3.11 22.22
N LEU A 18 -40.88 2.63 21.04
CA LEU A 18 -39.89 1.95 20.20
C LEU A 18 -38.80 3.00 20.01
N THR A 19 -37.77 2.96 20.84
CA THR A 19 -36.47 3.44 20.42
C THR A 19 -36.16 2.60 19.20
N LEU A 20 -36.46 3.13 18.02
CA LEU A 20 -35.77 2.74 16.80
C LEU A 20 -34.31 2.84 17.18
N ALA A 21 -33.68 1.70 17.44
CA ALA A 21 -32.25 1.66 17.66
C ALA A 21 -31.68 2.25 16.38
N VAL A 22 -31.27 3.52 16.43
CA VAL A 22 -30.48 4.13 15.38
C VAL A 22 -29.36 3.11 15.17
N PRO A 23 -29.23 2.50 13.99
CA PRO A 23 -28.17 1.54 13.75
C PRO A 23 -26.88 2.23 14.19
N ARG A 24 -26.24 1.71 15.24
CA ARG A 24 -24.98 2.30 15.70
C ARG A 24 -24.03 2.14 14.54
N VAL A 25 -23.68 3.26 13.92
CA VAL A 25 -22.62 3.27 12.91
C VAL A 25 -21.39 2.69 13.60
N PRO A 26 -20.83 1.59 13.08
CA PRO A 26 -19.64 0.98 13.67
C PRO A 26 -18.55 2.05 13.86
N VAL A 27 -17.79 1.97 14.94
CA VAL A 27 -16.63 2.86 15.12
C VAL A 27 -15.42 2.14 14.53
N PRO A 28 -14.69 2.73 13.58
CA PRO A 28 -13.49 2.11 13.04
C PRO A 28 -12.46 1.90 14.17
N LYS A 29 -11.84 0.72 14.17
CA LYS A 29 -10.81 0.37 15.14
C LYS A 29 -9.48 0.21 14.42
N ARG A 30 -8.60 1.18 14.58
CA ARG A 30 -7.18 1.01 14.26
C ARG A 30 -6.56 0.03 15.25
N ARG A 31 -5.90 -1.01 14.73
CA ARG A 31 -5.15 -1.98 15.55
C ARG A 31 -3.67 -1.83 15.26
N GLU A 32 -2.85 -2.05 16.27
CA GLU A 32 -1.39 -2.07 16.10
C GLU A 32 -0.86 -3.49 15.92
N VAL A 33 -1.67 -4.50 16.26
CA VAL A 33 -1.26 -5.91 16.28
C VAL A 33 -2.33 -6.78 15.62
N TYR A 34 -1.91 -7.61 14.66
CA TYR A 34 -2.77 -8.51 13.88
C TYR A 34 -2.23 -9.95 13.90
N GLY A 35 -3.04 -10.92 13.48
CA GLY A 35 -2.61 -12.32 13.36
C GLY A 35 -2.12 -12.94 14.66
N ASN A 36 -2.71 -12.57 15.80
CA ASN A 36 -2.30 -13.02 17.14
C ASN A 36 -0.84 -12.69 17.47
N GLY A 37 -0.39 -11.46 17.20
CA GLY A 37 0.97 -11.01 17.53
C GLY A 37 2.01 -11.29 16.45
N ARG A 38 1.59 -11.61 15.23
CA ARG A 38 2.50 -11.92 14.11
C ARG A 38 2.79 -10.70 13.23
N ILE A 39 1.84 -9.78 13.14
CA ILE A 39 1.96 -8.57 12.33
C ILE A 39 1.85 -7.38 13.28
N PHE A 40 2.82 -6.49 13.21
CA PHE A 40 2.86 -5.24 13.95
C PHE A 40 2.78 -4.09 12.96
N ASP A 41 1.76 -3.25 13.09
CA ASP A 41 1.67 -2.00 12.34
C ASP A 41 2.57 -0.95 12.99
N ILE A 42 3.70 -0.66 12.33
CA ILE A 42 4.65 0.37 12.75
C ILE A 42 4.38 1.72 12.08
N THR A 43 3.35 1.80 11.23
CA THR A 43 3.03 3.02 10.51
C THR A 43 2.41 4.05 11.45
N HIS A 44 2.65 5.32 11.16
CA HIS A 44 1.98 6.42 11.85
C HIS A 44 0.77 6.86 11.05
N ARG A 45 -0.35 7.09 11.74
CA ARG A 45 -1.54 7.69 11.12
C ARG A 45 -1.19 9.10 10.62
N VAL A 46 -1.21 9.28 9.30
CA VAL A 46 -1.08 10.59 8.66
C VAL A 46 -2.28 11.45 9.07
N ASN A 47 -2.01 12.62 9.63
CA ASN A 47 -3.04 13.55 10.09
C ASN A 47 -2.55 15.00 9.97
N ALA A 48 -3.48 15.95 9.99
CA ALA A 48 -3.18 17.35 9.75
C ALA A 48 -2.20 17.99 10.77
N LYS A 49 -2.07 17.42 11.97
CA LYS A 49 -1.16 17.92 13.01
C LYS A 49 0.20 17.23 12.99
N MET A 50 0.40 16.25 12.11
CA MET A 50 1.67 15.53 12.02
C MET A 50 2.79 16.53 11.67
N PRO A 51 3.97 16.42 12.31
CA PRO A 51 5.10 17.25 11.98
C PRO A 51 5.48 17.10 10.50
N THR A 52 5.74 18.22 9.84
CA THR A 52 6.22 18.27 8.46
C THR A 52 7.39 19.25 8.42
N TRP A 53 8.40 18.92 7.63
CA TRP A 53 9.58 19.76 7.47
C TRP A 53 9.19 21.20 7.08
N GLY A 54 9.80 22.18 7.72
CA GLY A 54 9.54 23.60 7.46
C GLY A 54 8.18 24.15 7.93
N SER A 55 7.31 23.33 8.52
CA SER A 55 6.00 23.77 9.01
C SER A 55 5.93 23.84 10.53
N ARG A 56 5.39 24.95 11.06
CA ARG A 56 5.07 25.10 12.49
C ARG A 56 3.65 24.61 12.84
N ASP A 57 2.77 24.54 11.83
CA ASP A 57 1.35 24.24 12.02
C ASP A 57 1.01 22.76 11.73
N GLY A 58 2.02 21.98 11.32
CA GLY A 58 1.88 20.59 10.90
C GLY A 58 1.59 20.43 9.41
N LEU A 59 1.17 19.23 9.01
CA LEU A 59 0.87 18.87 7.63
C LEU A 59 -0.30 19.65 7.00
N GLY A 60 -1.29 20.04 7.81
CA GLY A 60 -2.53 20.63 7.32
C GLY A 60 -3.43 19.61 6.59
N GLN A 61 -4.42 20.10 5.85
CA GLN A 61 -5.27 19.24 5.03
C GLN A 61 -4.44 18.67 3.86
N PHE A 62 -4.51 17.36 3.68
CA PHE A 62 -3.72 16.64 2.67
C PHE A 62 -4.57 15.73 1.76
N VAL A 63 -5.85 15.56 2.08
CA VAL A 63 -6.85 14.83 1.29
C VAL A 63 -8.08 15.70 1.09
N TRP A 64 -8.61 15.70 -0.13
CA TRP A 64 -9.81 16.43 -0.51
C TRP A 64 -10.75 15.51 -1.28
N LEU A 65 -12.05 15.57 -0.97
CA LEU A 65 -13.06 14.96 -1.85
C LEU A 65 -13.15 15.77 -3.13
N VAL A 66 -12.94 15.09 -4.26
CA VAL A 66 -13.16 15.62 -5.61
C VAL A 66 -14.52 15.19 -6.17
N ALA A 67 -15.08 14.10 -5.64
CA ALA A 67 -16.45 13.66 -5.87
C ALA A 67 -17.06 13.15 -4.56
N SER A 68 -18.36 13.36 -4.35
CA SER A 68 -19.03 12.99 -3.09
C SER A 68 -20.43 12.45 -3.29
N MET A 69 -20.76 11.37 -2.58
CA MET A 69 -22.10 10.77 -2.56
C MET A 69 -23.17 11.73 -2.04
N LYS A 70 -22.82 12.59 -1.08
CA LYS A 70 -23.71 13.66 -0.58
C LYS A 70 -24.08 14.67 -1.66
N ASN A 71 -23.23 14.83 -2.67
CA ASN A 71 -23.44 15.70 -3.82
C ASN A 71 -23.89 14.91 -5.06
N GLY A 72 -24.36 13.67 -4.90
CA GLY A 72 -24.93 12.86 -5.97
C GLY A 72 -23.94 12.04 -6.80
N SER A 73 -22.66 11.96 -6.41
CA SER A 73 -21.70 11.05 -7.04
C SER A 73 -21.96 9.59 -6.66
N LEU A 74 -21.57 8.64 -7.50
CA LEU A 74 -21.73 7.20 -7.21
C LEU A 74 -20.87 6.74 -6.01
N VAL A 75 -19.73 7.39 -5.81
CA VAL A 75 -18.71 7.07 -4.79
C VAL A 75 -18.09 8.34 -4.25
N ASN A 76 -17.45 8.24 -3.08
CA ASN A 76 -16.59 9.28 -2.52
C ASN A 76 -15.18 9.12 -3.09
N ALA A 77 -14.78 10.00 -4.02
CA ALA A 77 -13.45 9.97 -4.63
C ALA A 77 -12.59 11.10 -4.04
N SER A 78 -11.35 10.77 -3.69
CA SER A 78 -10.43 11.72 -3.07
C SER A 78 -9.18 11.95 -3.90
N GLU A 79 -8.66 13.16 -3.80
CA GLU A 79 -7.32 13.53 -4.25
C GLU A 79 -6.44 13.75 -3.03
N MET A 80 -5.18 13.31 -3.11
CA MET A 80 -4.18 13.50 -2.06
C MET A 80 -2.98 14.29 -2.59
N LYS A 81 -2.42 15.12 -1.72
CA LYS A 81 -1.19 15.89 -1.98
C LYS A 81 -0.32 15.85 -0.76
N LEU A 82 0.90 15.34 -0.92
CA LEU A 82 1.85 15.11 0.17
C LEU A 82 3.27 15.38 -0.30
N SER A 83 4.13 15.79 0.63
CA SER A 83 5.58 15.63 0.44
C SER A 83 5.91 14.14 0.49
N ALA A 84 6.89 13.69 -0.32
CA ALA A 84 7.39 12.31 -0.25
C ALA A 84 7.89 11.94 1.16
N HIS A 85 8.34 12.93 1.94
CA HIS A 85 8.82 12.81 3.32
C HIS A 85 7.71 12.88 4.38
N THR A 86 6.52 12.37 4.06
CA THR A 86 5.37 12.42 4.99
C THR A 86 5.10 11.05 5.60
N GLY A 87 5.05 10.97 6.94
CA GLY A 87 4.69 9.73 7.65
C GLY A 87 5.82 8.71 7.66
N THR A 88 5.47 7.42 7.78
CA THR A 88 6.44 6.32 7.66
C THR A 88 6.80 6.14 6.18
N HIS A 89 8.05 6.41 5.81
CA HIS A 89 8.52 6.41 4.42
C HIS A 89 9.94 5.83 4.29
N ILE A 90 10.37 5.63 3.05
CA ILE A 90 11.73 5.25 2.67
C ILE A 90 12.23 6.23 1.62
N ASP A 91 13.52 6.59 1.71
CA ASP A 91 14.18 7.43 0.74
C ASP A 91 14.89 6.58 -0.32
N ALA A 92 14.70 6.92 -1.60
CA ALA A 92 15.51 6.39 -2.68
C ALA A 92 16.89 7.07 -2.71
N PRO A 93 17.92 6.46 -3.31
CA PRO A 93 19.24 7.08 -3.46
C PRO A 93 19.20 8.48 -4.10
N SER A 94 18.31 8.67 -5.09
CA SER A 94 18.08 9.97 -5.74
C SER A 94 17.66 11.10 -4.79
N HIS A 95 17.22 10.78 -3.56
CA HIS A 95 16.95 11.79 -2.54
C HIS A 95 18.24 12.51 -2.12
N ASN A 96 19.36 11.79 -2.00
CA ASN A 96 20.62 12.31 -1.46
C ASN A 96 21.72 12.50 -2.52
N TYR A 97 21.61 11.84 -3.67
CA TYR A 97 22.64 11.85 -4.71
C TYR A 97 22.06 12.34 -6.04
N GLU A 98 22.67 13.37 -6.63
CA GLU A 98 22.13 14.01 -7.84
C GLU A 98 22.34 13.13 -9.08
N GLU A 99 23.48 12.44 -9.17
CA GLU A 99 23.79 11.50 -10.24
C GLU A 99 22.78 10.35 -10.32
N TYR A 100 22.30 9.86 -9.16
CA TYR A 100 21.22 8.88 -9.09
C TYR A 100 19.86 9.47 -9.46
N TYR A 101 19.61 10.74 -9.11
CA TYR A 101 18.39 11.43 -9.54
C TYR A 101 18.34 11.60 -11.06
N GLU A 102 19.43 12.05 -11.67
CA GLU A 102 19.56 12.20 -13.12
C GLU A 102 19.43 10.88 -13.86
N ALA A 103 19.98 9.80 -13.28
CA ALA A 103 19.87 8.45 -13.81
C ALA A 103 18.50 7.78 -13.58
N GLY A 104 17.61 8.39 -12.78
CA GLY A 104 16.24 7.89 -12.56
C GLY A 104 16.12 6.76 -11.54
N PHE A 105 17.01 6.71 -10.54
CA PHE A 105 16.93 5.81 -9.39
C PHE A 105 15.86 6.27 -8.39
N ASP A 106 14.61 5.93 -8.69
CA ASP A 106 13.45 6.17 -7.82
C ASP A 106 13.14 4.96 -6.91
N ILE A 107 12.09 5.04 -6.10
CA ILE A 107 11.71 3.99 -5.16
C ILE A 107 11.40 2.65 -5.84
N ASP A 108 10.98 2.69 -7.11
CA ASP A 108 10.68 1.51 -7.94
C ASP A 108 11.95 0.78 -8.41
N THR A 109 13.14 1.22 -7.98
CA THR A 109 14.44 0.60 -8.25
C THR A 109 15.05 -0.08 -7.02
N LEU A 110 14.38 0.00 -5.87
CA LEU A 110 14.85 -0.59 -4.62
C LEU A 110 14.64 -2.11 -4.62
N ASP A 111 15.59 -2.83 -4.04
CA ASP A 111 15.49 -4.29 -3.92
C ASP A 111 14.42 -4.71 -2.89
N LEU A 112 13.31 -5.27 -3.39
CA LEU A 112 12.22 -5.74 -2.53
C LEU A 112 12.62 -6.93 -1.65
N GLU A 113 13.62 -7.74 -2.02
CA GLU A 113 14.12 -8.78 -1.13
C GLU A 113 14.74 -8.17 0.13
N VAL A 114 15.54 -7.12 0.00
CA VAL A 114 16.14 -6.41 1.14
C VAL A 114 15.05 -5.78 2.02
N LEU A 115 14.03 -5.18 1.41
CA LEU A 115 12.92 -4.55 2.15
C LEU A 115 11.98 -5.57 2.82
N ASN A 116 11.88 -6.78 2.28
CA ASN A 116 11.00 -7.85 2.79
C ASN A 116 11.76 -9.00 3.45
N ASP A 117 13.05 -8.84 3.75
CA ASP A 117 13.81 -9.92 4.36
C ASP A 117 13.32 -10.19 5.79
N ASN A 118 13.03 -11.45 6.06
CA ASN A 118 12.45 -11.92 7.33
C ASN A 118 13.49 -12.00 8.46
N THR A 119 14.76 -11.66 8.19
CA THR A 119 15.83 -11.67 9.20
C THR A 119 15.85 -10.40 10.07
N GLN A 120 15.01 -9.40 9.76
CA GLN A 120 15.00 -8.15 10.51
C GLN A 120 14.58 -8.34 11.97
N ARG A 121 15.53 -8.09 12.88
CA ARG A 121 15.27 -7.96 14.31
C ARG A 121 14.84 -6.52 14.57
N ILE A 122 13.66 -6.31 15.16
CA ILE A 122 13.33 -5.02 15.77
C ILE A 122 14.33 -4.80 16.92
N LEU A 123 15.38 -4.03 16.63
CA LEU A 123 16.34 -3.59 17.65
C LEU A 123 15.67 -2.48 18.45
N ARG A 124 14.98 -2.85 19.54
CA ARG A 124 14.64 -1.86 20.57
C ARG A 124 15.93 -1.43 21.24
N LEU A 125 16.47 -0.28 20.81
CA LEU A 125 17.47 0.46 21.56
C LEU A 125 16.84 0.93 22.87
N GLN A 126 16.92 0.11 23.91
CA GLN A 126 16.67 0.57 25.27
C GLN A 126 17.85 1.45 25.67
N SER A 127 17.70 2.77 25.63
CA SER A 127 18.66 3.69 26.24
C SER A 127 18.59 3.58 27.76
N LYS A 128 19.22 2.54 28.32
CA LYS A 128 19.60 2.55 29.74
C LYS A 128 20.73 3.55 29.91
N ILE A 129 20.40 4.81 30.17
CA ILE A 129 21.35 5.80 30.67
C ILE A 129 21.82 5.30 32.04
N THR A 130 22.94 4.57 32.05
CA THR A 130 23.57 4.10 33.28
C THR A 130 24.87 4.86 33.43
N LYS A 131 24.91 5.83 34.35
CA LYS A 131 26.16 6.46 34.79
C LYS A 131 27.00 5.40 35.49
N SER A 132 28.06 4.93 34.84
CA SER A 132 29.14 4.23 35.54
C SER A 132 30.47 4.54 34.88
N LYS A 133 31.22 5.45 35.51
CA LYS A 133 32.66 5.61 35.27
C LYS A 133 33.34 4.42 35.95
N THR A 134 34.40 3.90 35.33
CA THR A 134 35.34 2.84 35.80
C THR A 134 35.03 1.39 35.39
N MET A 135 35.23 1.05 34.11
CA MET A 135 35.64 -0.32 33.67
C MET A 135 36.06 -0.36 32.18
N ILE A 136 36.62 0.74 31.65
CA ILE A 136 36.74 0.99 30.20
C ILE A 136 38.03 0.45 29.58
N GLN A 137 39.01 -0.07 30.30
CA GLN A 137 40.32 -0.34 29.66
C GLN A 137 40.63 -1.82 29.35
N ARG A 138 39.99 -2.78 30.03
CA ARG A 138 40.30 -4.23 29.84
C ARG A 138 39.37 -4.97 28.88
N HIS A 139 38.16 -4.47 28.64
CA HIS A 139 37.21 -5.08 27.70
C HIS A 139 37.48 -4.73 26.23
N TYR A 140 38.13 -3.59 25.95
CA TYR A 140 38.42 -3.16 24.57
C TYR A 140 39.45 -4.06 23.89
N PHE A 141 40.39 -4.62 24.65
CA PHE A 141 41.43 -5.49 24.09
C PHE A 141 40.86 -6.88 23.70
N LEU A 142 39.93 -7.42 24.49
CA LEU A 142 39.24 -8.68 24.16
C LEU A 142 38.23 -8.50 23.02
N LEU A 143 37.55 -7.34 22.96
CA LEU A 143 36.64 -7.00 21.84
C LEU A 143 37.40 -6.79 20.52
N LEU A 144 38.58 -6.17 20.55
CA LEU A 144 39.43 -6.02 19.36
C LEU A 144 39.89 -7.37 18.79
N LEU A 145 40.23 -8.33 19.67
CA LEU A 145 40.70 -9.66 19.28
C LEU A 145 39.58 -10.55 18.73
N LEU A 146 38.33 -10.37 19.18
CA LEU A 146 37.17 -11.01 18.55
C LEU A 146 36.80 -10.35 17.21
N PHE A 147 37.02 -9.05 17.07
CA PHE A 147 36.75 -8.33 15.82
C PHE A 147 37.71 -8.77 14.70
N THR A 148 38.98 -9.04 14.99
CA THR A 148 39.95 -9.47 13.96
C THR A 148 39.74 -10.92 13.51
N LEU A 149 39.20 -11.81 14.34
CA LEU A 149 38.89 -13.19 13.94
C LEU A 149 37.62 -13.33 13.08
N LEU A 150 36.72 -12.34 13.09
CA LEU A 150 35.52 -12.34 12.23
C LEU A 150 35.77 -11.77 10.82
N HIS A 151 36.94 -11.18 10.54
CA HIS A 151 37.26 -10.63 9.21
C HIS A 151 37.65 -11.68 8.15
N SER A 152 37.65 -12.98 8.48
CA SER A 152 38.06 -14.04 7.54
C SER A 152 36.92 -14.88 6.96
N ILE A 153 35.66 -14.45 7.10
CA ILE A 153 34.53 -15.05 6.36
C ILE A 153 33.67 -13.93 5.77
N THR A 154 34.18 -13.27 4.73
CA THR A 154 33.33 -12.50 3.80
C THR A 154 32.95 -13.41 2.65
N ALA A 155 31.83 -14.13 2.81
CA ALA A 155 31.05 -14.50 1.64
C ALA A 155 30.41 -13.19 1.16
N SER A 156 30.89 -12.64 0.04
CA SER A 156 30.32 -11.48 -0.61
C SER A 156 28.96 -11.87 -1.20
N SER A 157 27.88 -11.67 -0.44
CA SER A 157 26.57 -11.43 -1.01
C SER A 157 26.36 -9.92 -1.03
N SER A 158 26.22 -9.35 -2.22
CA SER A 158 25.90 -7.93 -2.39
C SER A 158 24.45 -7.69 -1.96
N ASN A 159 24.21 -7.55 -0.65
CA ASN A 159 22.89 -7.24 -0.07
C ASN A 159 22.60 -5.73 -0.09
N ALA A 160 23.08 -5.00 -1.10
CA ALA A 160 22.87 -3.57 -1.18
C ALA A 160 21.44 -3.29 -1.65
N ALA A 161 20.70 -2.43 -0.93
CA ALA A 161 19.34 -2.04 -1.30
C ALA A 161 19.27 -1.21 -2.60
N TYR A 162 20.43 -0.74 -3.07
CA TYR A 162 20.64 0.04 -4.28
C TYR A 162 22.07 -0.19 -4.80
N PRO A 163 22.35 -0.02 -6.09
CA PRO A 163 23.70 -0.20 -6.63
C PRO A 163 24.68 0.83 -6.04
N THR A 164 25.89 0.39 -5.71
CA THR A 164 26.97 1.24 -5.19
C THR A 164 27.73 1.89 -6.35
N VAL A 165 27.87 3.22 -6.36
CA VAL A 165 28.94 3.85 -7.15
C VAL A 165 30.24 3.56 -6.42
N ASP A 166 31.21 2.94 -7.11
CA ASP A 166 32.54 2.73 -6.56
C ASP A 166 33.24 4.10 -6.42
N ASP A 167 33.24 4.65 -5.22
CA ASP A 167 34.03 5.81 -4.83
C ASP A 167 35.50 5.40 -4.55
N ASP A 168 36.11 4.61 -5.44
CA ASP A 168 37.51 4.23 -5.28
C ASP A 168 38.41 5.33 -5.87
N CYS A 169 38.75 6.30 -5.03
CA CYS A 169 39.83 7.26 -5.28
C CYS A 169 41.18 6.53 -5.31
N SER A 170 41.44 5.78 -6.37
CA SER A 170 42.76 5.23 -6.68
C SER A 170 43.28 5.86 -7.97
N CYS A 171 44.27 6.73 -7.83
CA CYS A 171 44.96 7.35 -8.94
C CYS A 171 45.71 6.29 -9.78
N GLY A 172 45.11 5.88 -10.90
CA GLY A 172 45.73 5.02 -11.91
C GLY A 172 44.99 5.12 -13.25
N ALA A 173 45.68 5.60 -14.28
CA ALA A 173 45.09 6.04 -15.55
C ALA A 173 44.59 4.91 -16.46
N SER A 174 43.64 5.32 -17.32
CA SER A 174 43.11 4.70 -18.54
C SER A 174 41.99 3.66 -18.39
N SER A 175 40.76 4.18 -18.31
CA SER A 175 39.60 3.56 -18.94
C SER A 175 38.91 4.61 -19.80
N THR A 176 38.49 4.20 -20.99
CA THR A 176 37.77 5.00 -21.99
C THR A 176 36.55 5.70 -21.40
N ASP A 177 36.19 6.88 -21.93
CA ASP A 177 35.00 7.73 -21.65
C ASP A 177 33.62 7.04 -21.80
N ASP A 178 33.54 5.72 -21.65
CA ASP A 178 32.31 4.97 -21.37
C ASP A 178 32.09 4.96 -19.84
N ASP A 179 32.24 6.15 -19.23
CA ASP A 179 32.01 6.42 -17.82
C ASP A 179 30.59 5.96 -17.44
N LEU A 180 30.54 4.86 -16.67
CA LEU A 180 29.51 4.50 -15.69
C LEU A 180 28.12 5.11 -15.95
N LEU A 181 27.50 4.78 -17.09
CA LEU A 181 26.09 5.12 -17.27
C LEU A 181 25.28 4.31 -16.26
N LEU A 182 24.89 4.96 -15.18
CA LEU A 182 24.00 4.44 -14.16
C LEU A 182 22.64 4.21 -14.83
N PHE A 183 22.30 2.96 -15.11
CA PHE A 183 20.96 2.58 -15.54
C PHE A 183 20.28 1.83 -14.41
N PRO A 184 19.14 2.31 -13.90
CA PRO A 184 18.40 1.58 -12.90
C PRO A 184 17.83 0.30 -13.52
N GLU A 185 18.30 -0.86 -13.04
CA GLU A 185 17.68 -2.15 -13.34
C GLU A 185 16.37 -2.25 -12.56
N ARG A 186 15.28 -2.52 -13.27
CA ARG A 186 13.94 -2.68 -12.67
C ARG A 186 13.55 -4.13 -12.76
N ASN A 187 13.55 -4.79 -11.61
CA ASN A 187 13.20 -6.19 -11.50
C ASN A 187 11.72 -6.34 -11.15
N GLU A 188 11.04 -7.28 -11.79
CA GLU A 188 9.68 -7.69 -11.37
C GLU A 188 9.74 -8.88 -10.40
N VAL A 189 10.90 -9.55 -10.30
CA VAL A 189 11.07 -10.79 -9.54
C VAL A 189 12.32 -10.69 -8.67
N TYR A 190 12.15 -10.92 -7.37
CA TYR A 190 13.21 -10.80 -6.36
C TYR A 190 13.31 -12.09 -5.51
N GLY A 191 14.44 -12.27 -4.83
CA GLY A 191 14.66 -13.41 -3.93
C GLY A 191 14.43 -14.77 -4.56
N ASN A 192 15.01 -14.98 -5.76
CA ASN A 192 14.91 -16.22 -6.53
C ASN A 192 13.47 -16.66 -6.82
N GLY A 193 12.59 -15.72 -7.18
CA GLY A 193 11.18 -16.02 -7.51
C GLY A 193 10.23 -15.99 -6.31
N ARG A 194 10.72 -15.66 -5.12
CA ARG A 194 9.93 -15.65 -3.89
C ARG A 194 9.06 -14.40 -3.74
N ILE A 195 9.47 -13.30 -4.38
CA ILE A 195 8.76 -12.03 -4.41
C ILE A 195 8.53 -11.68 -5.87
N ILE A 196 7.28 -11.37 -6.21
CA ILE A 196 6.87 -10.94 -7.54
C ILE A 196 6.17 -9.60 -7.33
N ASP A 197 6.69 -8.54 -7.95
CA ASP A 197 6.01 -7.25 -7.98
C ASP A 197 4.85 -7.32 -8.96
N ILE A 198 3.66 -6.93 -8.49
CA ILE A 198 2.42 -6.88 -9.26
C ILE A 198 1.91 -5.44 -9.39
N SER A 199 2.72 -4.48 -9.00
CA SER A 199 2.40 -3.06 -9.00
C SER A 199 2.67 -2.44 -10.37
N HIS A 200 1.82 -1.50 -10.76
CA HIS A 200 2.09 -0.69 -11.95
C HIS A 200 2.92 0.52 -11.58
N ARG A 201 4.05 0.69 -12.27
CA ARG A 201 4.85 1.91 -12.20
C ARG A 201 3.99 3.13 -12.51
N TYR A 202 4.05 4.15 -11.65
CA TYR A 202 3.41 5.42 -11.94
C TYR A 202 4.13 6.13 -13.08
N VAL A 203 3.39 6.42 -14.15
CA VAL A 203 3.84 7.20 -15.29
C VAL A 203 2.74 8.21 -15.64
N SER A 204 3.10 9.35 -16.21
CA SER A 204 2.12 10.42 -16.52
C SER A 204 0.97 9.92 -17.40
N ASP A 205 1.24 8.98 -18.30
CA ASP A 205 0.26 8.38 -19.21
C ASP A 205 -0.46 7.15 -18.62
N MET A 206 -0.33 6.86 -17.33
CA MET A 206 -1.15 5.82 -16.67
C MET A 206 -2.62 6.27 -16.70
N PRO A 207 -3.59 5.37 -16.94
CA PRO A 207 -4.99 5.75 -17.02
C PRO A 207 -5.48 6.31 -15.68
N SER A 208 -6.29 7.35 -15.76
CA SER A 208 -7.00 7.94 -14.62
C SER A 208 -8.50 7.78 -14.83
N TRP A 209 -9.25 7.49 -13.76
CA TRP A 209 -10.69 7.28 -13.83
C TRP A 209 -11.39 8.34 -14.70
N ASN A 210 -12.13 7.87 -15.70
CA ASN A 210 -12.94 8.70 -16.60
C ASN A 210 -12.18 9.89 -17.23
N SER A 211 -10.91 9.67 -17.59
CA SER A 211 -10.03 10.66 -18.20
C SER A 211 -9.38 10.11 -19.47
N GLU A 212 -9.23 10.97 -20.48
CA GLU A 212 -8.44 10.70 -21.69
C GLU A 212 -6.96 11.09 -21.53
N GLU A 213 -6.62 11.83 -20.46
CA GLU A 213 -5.33 12.50 -20.31
C GLU A 213 -4.33 11.76 -19.40
N GLY A 214 -4.68 10.57 -18.91
CA GLY A 214 -3.92 9.87 -17.89
C GLY A 214 -3.88 10.63 -16.55
N ILE A 215 -2.90 10.31 -15.70
CA ILE A 215 -2.70 10.98 -14.40
C ILE A 215 -1.91 12.30 -14.51
N GLY A 216 -1.21 12.52 -15.63
CA GLY A 216 -0.39 13.71 -15.86
C GLY A 216 0.81 13.83 -14.92
N MET A 217 1.37 15.03 -14.80
CA MET A 217 2.54 15.25 -13.94
C MET A 217 2.16 15.21 -12.46
N PHE A 218 2.50 14.09 -11.82
CA PHE A 218 2.08 13.77 -10.46
C PHE A 218 3.17 14.02 -9.40
N ILE A 219 4.46 13.97 -9.74
CA ILE A 219 5.59 14.32 -8.87
C ILE A 219 6.21 15.65 -9.30
N ARG A 220 6.59 16.50 -8.35
CA ARG A 220 7.32 17.75 -8.58
C ARG A 220 8.38 17.97 -7.51
N LEU A 221 9.56 18.41 -7.90
CA LEU A 221 10.55 18.95 -6.98
C LEU A 221 10.16 20.37 -6.55
N PHE A 222 10.29 20.66 -5.27
CA PHE A 222 10.18 22.03 -4.74
C PHE A 222 11.51 22.55 -4.18
N GLU A 223 12.44 21.65 -3.84
CA GLU A 223 13.85 21.94 -3.59
C GLU A 223 14.72 20.86 -4.25
N SER A 224 15.92 21.22 -4.70
CA SER A 224 16.81 20.28 -5.40
C SER A 224 18.29 20.51 -5.09
N LEU A 225 19.09 19.45 -5.19
CA LEU A 225 20.56 19.49 -5.06
C LEU A 225 21.16 20.44 -6.12
N LYS A 226 20.67 20.39 -7.36
CA LYS A 226 21.04 21.33 -8.43
C LYS A 226 20.89 22.81 -8.07
N ASN A 227 19.91 23.12 -7.22
CA ASN A 227 19.64 24.49 -6.77
C ASN A 227 20.27 24.79 -5.40
N GLY A 228 21.19 23.93 -4.93
CA GLY A 228 21.92 24.09 -3.67
C GLY A 228 21.17 23.64 -2.41
N SER A 229 20.06 22.89 -2.53
CA SER A 229 19.46 22.23 -1.37
C SER A 229 20.35 21.06 -0.92
N ILE A 230 20.14 20.58 0.31
CA ILE A 230 20.90 19.45 0.89
C ILE A 230 20.42 18.09 0.39
N ALA A 231 19.25 18.05 -0.27
CA ALA A 231 18.61 16.86 -0.80
C ALA A 231 17.59 17.26 -1.88
N ASN A 232 17.15 16.29 -2.66
CA ASN A 232 16.03 16.46 -3.59
C ASN A 232 14.71 16.26 -2.85
N PHE A 233 13.96 17.35 -2.64
CA PHE A 233 12.66 17.31 -1.98
C PHE A 233 11.53 17.37 -3.00
N SER A 234 10.73 16.31 -3.03
CA SER A 234 9.59 16.17 -3.92
C SER A 234 8.27 16.16 -3.16
N GLY A 235 7.24 16.67 -3.83
CA GLY A 235 5.85 16.48 -3.45
C GLY A 235 5.12 15.81 -4.60
N PHE A 236 4.13 15.01 -4.24
CA PHE A 236 3.25 14.37 -5.22
C PHE A 236 1.80 14.79 -5.00
N LYS A 237 1.04 14.74 -6.10
CA LYS A 237 -0.39 15.04 -6.14
C LYS A 237 -1.07 14.01 -7.05
N LEU A 238 -1.96 13.20 -6.50
CA LEU A 238 -2.56 12.05 -7.18
C LEU A 238 -4.01 11.83 -6.68
N SER A 239 -4.84 11.24 -7.53
CA SER A 239 -6.05 10.58 -7.03
C SER A 239 -5.65 9.40 -6.14
N VAL A 240 -6.40 9.16 -5.06
CA VAL A 240 -6.16 7.98 -4.20
C VAL A 240 -6.47 6.65 -4.92
N HIS A 241 -7.12 6.73 -6.09
CA HIS A 241 -7.46 5.60 -6.96
C HIS A 241 -6.59 5.53 -8.23
N SER A 242 -5.38 6.10 -8.20
CA SER A 242 -4.42 5.99 -9.31
C SER A 242 -3.52 4.76 -9.13
N GLY A 243 -3.27 4.01 -10.20
CA GLY A 243 -2.35 2.86 -10.18
C GLY A 243 -2.85 1.67 -9.38
N THR A 244 -1.92 0.86 -8.88
CA THR A 244 -2.24 -0.29 -8.03
C THR A 244 -2.56 0.21 -6.62
N HIS A 245 -3.81 0.05 -6.17
CA HIS A 245 -4.30 0.63 -4.93
C HIS A 245 -5.32 -0.30 -4.23
N VAL A 246 -5.80 0.11 -3.05
CA VAL A 246 -6.85 -0.58 -2.29
C VAL A 246 -7.91 0.42 -1.87
N ASP A 247 -9.18 0.00 -1.95
CA ASP A 247 -10.31 0.82 -1.55
C ASP A 247 -10.71 0.56 -0.10
N ALA A 248 -11.01 1.64 0.63
CA ALA A 248 -11.61 1.57 1.94
C ALA A 248 -13.16 1.59 1.86
N PRO A 249 -13.89 1.06 2.85
CA PRO A 249 -15.35 1.05 2.83
C PRO A 249 -15.97 2.45 2.67
N GLY A 250 -15.34 3.50 3.19
CA GLY A 250 -15.79 4.89 3.02
C GLY A 250 -15.82 5.38 1.57
N HIS A 251 -15.12 4.71 0.66
CA HIS A 251 -15.18 5.02 -0.77
C HIS A 251 -16.58 4.80 -1.35
N VAL A 252 -17.23 3.68 -0.99
CA VAL A 252 -18.51 3.23 -1.58
C VAL A 252 -19.71 3.39 -0.63
N TYR A 253 -19.47 3.63 0.67
CA TYR A 253 -20.52 3.81 1.67
C TYR A 253 -20.34 5.13 2.42
N ASP A 254 -21.24 6.08 2.16
CA ASP A 254 -21.15 7.43 2.74
C ASP A 254 -21.17 7.46 4.28
N HIS A 255 -21.99 6.62 4.90
CA HIS A 255 -22.04 6.52 6.37
C HIS A 255 -20.74 5.95 6.97
N TYR A 256 -19.96 5.18 6.20
CA TYR A 256 -18.63 4.72 6.60
C TYR A 256 -17.55 5.79 6.37
N TYR A 257 -17.71 6.61 5.34
CA TYR A 257 -16.87 7.79 5.14
C TYR A 257 -16.97 8.75 6.34
N ASP A 258 -18.20 9.10 6.73
CA ASP A 258 -18.46 9.97 7.88
C ASP A 258 -17.95 9.40 9.21
N ALA A 259 -17.93 8.07 9.31
CA ALA A 259 -17.41 7.37 10.49
C ALA A 259 -15.89 7.21 10.51
N GLY A 260 -15.19 7.50 9.41
CA GLY A 260 -13.73 7.39 9.28
C GLY A 260 -13.23 5.97 9.01
N PHE A 261 -13.99 5.13 8.31
CA PHE A 261 -13.51 3.84 7.80
C PHE A 261 -12.59 4.05 6.59
N ASP A 262 -11.37 4.49 6.88
CA ASP A 262 -10.31 4.72 5.92
C ASP A 262 -9.34 3.53 5.85
N VAL A 263 -8.36 3.60 4.94
CA VAL A 263 -7.37 2.53 4.70
C VAL A 263 -6.55 2.16 5.94
N ASP A 264 -6.35 3.09 6.88
CA ASP A 264 -5.64 2.86 8.15
C ASP A 264 -6.44 2.02 9.17
N THR A 265 -7.66 1.62 8.81
CA THR A 265 -8.55 0.75 9.59
C THR A 265 -8.66 -0.67 9.00
N LEU A 266 -8.07 -0.90 7.83
CA LEU A 266 -8.10 -2.21 7.16
C LEU A 266 -7.29 -3.25 7.93
N ASP A 267 -7.76 -4.50 7.87
CA ASP A 267 -7.12 -5.60 8.58
C ASP A 267 -5.86 -6.09 7.84
N LEU A 268 -4.67 -5.82 8.40
CA LEU A 268 -3.40 -6.22 7.80
C LEU A 268 -3.21 -7.74 7.71
N GLU A 269 -3.88 -8.53 8.55
CA GLU A 269 -3.92 -10.00 8.40
C GLU A 269 -4.77 -10.41 7.17
N VAL A 270 -5.59 -9.51 6.62
CA VAL A 270 -6.36 -9.67 5.37
C VAL A 270 -5.65 -9.07 4.15
N LEU A 271 -4.67 -8.20 4.34
CA LEU A 271 -3.79 -7.73 3.26
C LEU A 271 -2.54 -8.62 3.07
N ASN A 272 -1.73 -8.87 4.11
CA ASN A 272 -0.38 -9.47 3.97
C ASN A 272 -0.29 -11.00 3.74
N GLY A 273 -1.29 -11.75 4.14
CA GLY A 273 -1.36 -13.21 4.00
C GLY A 273 -0.81 -13.92 5.23
N ASN A 274 -1.21 -15.18 5.44
CA ASN A 274 -0.61 -16.02 6.47
C ASN A 274 0.41 -16.95 5.82
N LYS A 275 1.71 -16.63 5.91
CA LYS A 275 2.80 -17.47 5.34
C LYS A 275 2.98 -18.82 6.05
N LEU A 276 2.37 -19.06 7.22
CA LEU A 276 2.77 -20.14 8.14
C LEU A 276 1.71 -21.20 8.43
N ARG A 277 0.51 -21.13 7.83
CA ARG A 277 -0.45 -22.25 7.93
C ARG A 277 -0.21 -23.22 6.77
N THR A 278 -0.07 -24.49 7.08
CA THR A 278 -0.03 -25.67 6.17
C THR A 278 -1.29 -25.87 5.33
N GLN A 279 -2.07 -24.81 5.11
CA GLN A 279 -3.26 -24.83 4.27
C GLN A 279 -2.93 -24.07 3.00
N CYS A 280 -2.62 -24.83 1.94
CA CYS A 280 -2.20 -24.38 0.61
C CYS A 280 -3.19 -23.47 -0.14
N CYS A 281 -4.25 -22.99 0.51
CA CYS A 281 -5.38 -22.31 -0.11
C CYS A 281 -5.69 -21.00 0.62
N TRP A 282 -4.69 -20.17 0.99
CA TRP A 282 -4.96 -18.87 1.62
C TRP A 282 -5.09 -17.73 0.60
N SER A 283 -4.31 -17.81 -0.47
CA SER A 283 -4.33 -16.91 -1.61
C SER A 283 -4.38 -17.74 -2.90
N SER A 284 -5.15 -17.30 -3.88
CA SER A 284 -5.24 -17.97 -5.17
C SER A 284 -5.32 -16.94 -6.28
N THR A 285 -4.68 -17.25 -7.41
CA THR A 285 -4.88 -16.54 -8.66
C THR A 285 -5.83 -17.37 -9.52
N VAL A 286 -6.91 -16.75 -9.98
CA VAL A 286 -7.89 -17.42 -10.83
C VAL A 286 -7.96 -16.72 -12.18
N ILE A 287 -8.14 -17.50 -13.24
CA ILE A 287 -8.29 -16.97 -14.60
C ILE A 287 -9.77 -16.90 -14.89
N VAL A 288 -10.27 -15.70 -15.12
CA VAL A 288 -11.65 -15.47 -15.54
C VAL A 288 -11.80 -15.89 -17.01
N PRO A 289 -12.88 -16.59 -17.40
CA PRO A 289 -13.16 -16.89 -18.79
C PRO A 289 -13.08 -15.65 -19.68
N ARG A 290 -12.50 -15.80 -20.88
CA ARG A 290 -12.34 -14.70 -21.84
C ARG A 290 -13.71 -14.11 -22.23
N GLU A 291 -13.71 -12.82 -22.55
CA GLU A 291 -14.89 -12.06 -23.03
C GLU A 291 -16.10 -12.11 -22.09
N SER A 292 -15.88 -12.26 -20.78
CA SER A 292 -16.94 -12.33 -19.78
C SER A 292 -16.66 -11.42 -18.58
N ASN A 293 -17.71 -10.77 -18.07
CA ASN A 293 -17.69 -10.15 -16.74
C ASN A 293 -17.80 -11.21 -15.65
N ILE A 294 -17.44 -10.84 -14.42
CA ILE A 294 -17.48 -11.77 -13.28
C ILE A 294 -18.91 -11.84 -12.76
N THR A 295 -19.70 -12.75 -13.35
CA THR A 295 -21.10 -13.06 -12.98
C THR A 295 -21.17 -14.18 -11.94
N ALA A 296 -22.38 -14.48 -11.44
CA ALA A 296 -22.58 -15.61 -10.53
C ALA A 296 -22.23 -16.97 -11.18
N GLU A 297 -22.52 -17.12 -12.47
CA GLU A 297 -22.20 -18.33 -13.24
C GLU A 297 -20.68 -18.52 -13.40
N VAL A 298 -19.97 -17.43 -13.69
CA VAL A 298 -18.50 -17.42 -13.74
C VAL A 298 -17.94 -17.77 -12.37
N MET A 299 -18.38 -17.11 -11.30
CA MET A 299 -17.90 -17.40 -9.95
C MET A 299 -18.12 -18.87 -9.54
N LYS A 300 -19.25 -19.46 -9.95
CA LYS A 300 -19.54 -20.88 -9.71
C LYS A 300 -18.60 -21.81 -10.49
N SER A 301 -18.25 -21.46 -11.73
CA SER A 301 -17.37 -22.29 -12.58
C SER A 301 -15.89 -22.22 -12.21
N LEU A 302 -15.47 -21.18 -11.47
CA LEU A 302 -14.10 -21.06 -10.98
C LEU A 302 -13.75 -22.09 -9.88
N GLU A 303 -14.75 -22.76 -9.30
CA GLU A 303 -14.58 -23.84 -8.30
C GLU A 303 -13.57 -23.52 -7.18
N ILE A 304 -13.58 -22.26 -6.71
CA ILE A 304 -12.62 -21.77 -5.71
C ILE A 304 -12.76 -22.59 -4.41
N PRO A 305 -11.68 -23.22 -3.91
CA PRO A 305 -11.74 -24.03 -2.70
C PRO A 305 -12.21 -23.24 -1.48
N LYS A 306 -13.01 -23.88 -0.61
CA LYS A 306 -13.37 -23.31 0.70
C LYS A 306 -12.13 -23.05 1.55
N GLY A 307 -12.17 -21.99 2.35
CA GLY A 307 -11.04 -21.52 3.14
C GLY A 307 -10.09 -20.55 2.41
N VAL A 308 -10.23 -20.36 1.08
CA VAL A 308 -9.55 -19.28 0.36
C VAL A 308 -10.07 -17.94 0.81
N ARG A 309 -9.14 -17.07 1.22
CA ARG A 309 -9.45 -15.76 1.80
C ARG A 309 -9.07 -14.59 0.91
N ARG A 310 -8.13 -14.78 0.00
CA ARG A 310 -7.68 -13.77 -0.97
C ARG A 310 -7.71 -14.37 -2.35
N VAL A 311 -8.26 -13.63 -3.30
CA VAL A 311 -8.25 -14.05 -4.70
C VAL A 311 -7.83 -12.87 -5.57
N LEU A 312 -6.87 -13.13 -6.45
CA LEU A 312 -6.53 -12.25 -7.56
C LEU A 312 -7.16 -12.80 -8.84
N PHE A 313 -8.05 -12.03 -9.45
CA PHE A 313 -8.71 -12.37 -10.69
C PHE A 313 -7.86 -11.83 -11.85
N ARG A 314 -7.32 -12.74 -12.67
CA ARG A 314 -6.74 -12.39 -13.95
C ARG A 314 -7.87 -12.33 -14.97
N THR A 315 -8.10 -11.16 -15.56
CA THR A 315 -9.17 -10.92 -16.51
C THR A 315 -8.59 -10.56 -17.89
N LEU A 316 -9.48 -10.33 -18.86
CA LEU A 316 -9.08 -9.83 -20.18
C LEU A 316 -8.43 -8.43 -20.11
N ASN A 317 -8.59 -7.70 -19.00
CA ASN A 317 -7.97 -6.38 -18.79
C ASN A 317 -6.45 -6.45 -18.93
N THR A 318 -5.86 -7.56 -18.46
CA THR A 318 -4.44 -7.82 -18.55
C THR A 318 -3.97 -7.99 -20.00
N ASP A 319 -4.65 -8.87 -20.76
CA ASP A 319 -4.32 -9.13 -22.16
C ASP A 319 -4.50 -7.87 -23.03
N ARG A 320 -5.48 -7.03 -22.68
CA ARG A 320 -5.75 -5.73 -23.33
C ARG A 320 -4.80 -4.61 -22.88
N LYS A 321 -3.92 -4.89 -21.91
CA LYS A 321 -2.94 -3.96 -21.35
C LYS A 321 -3.58 -2.63 -20.93
N LEU A 322 -4.75 -2.68 -20.28
CA LEU A 322 -5.53 -1.48 -19.99
C LEU A 322 -4.74 -0.46 -19.16
N MET A 323 -3.91 -0.92 -18.23
CA MET A 323 -3.05 -0.07 -17.40
C MET A 323 -1.87 0.58 -18.15
N PHE A 324 -1.62 0.17 -19.40
CA PHE A 324 -0.61 0.76 -20.29
C PHE A 324 -1.23 1.71 -21.34
N LYS A 325 -2.54 1.99 -21.23
CA LYS A 325 -3.24 2.96 -22.08
C LYS A 325 -3.41 4.27 -21.33
N LYS A 326 -3.25 5.39 -22.04
CA LYS A 326 -3.46 6.73 -21.49
C LYS A 326 -4.92 7.01 -21.11
N GLU A 327 -5.83 6.62 -21.98
CA GLU A 327 -7.26 6.80 -21.79
C GLU A 327 -7.86 5.70 -20.92
N PHE A 328 -8.81 6.08 -20.06
CA PHE A 328 -9.60 5.13 -19.29
C PHE A 328 -10.58 4.35 -20.17
N ASP A 329 -10.35 3.05 -20.29
CA ASP A 329 -11.18 2.14 -21.07
C ASP A 329 -12.39 1.66 -20.25
N THR A 330 -13.57 2.26 -20.48
CA THR A 330 -14.82 1.94 -19.76
C THR A 330 -15.36 0.53 -20.03
N SER A 331 -14.83 -0.18 -21.02
CA SER A 331 -15.22 -1.56 -21.35
C SER A 331 -14.37 -2.61 -20.63
N TYR A 332 -13.75 -2.24 -19.50
CA TYR A 332 -13.02 -3.17 -18.64
C TYR A 332 -13.93 -4.28 -18.11
N VAL A 333 -13.34 -5.45 -17.92
CA VAL A 333 -13.98 -6.60 -17.27
C VAL A 333 -13.99 -6.36 -15.77
N GLY A 334 -15.13 -6.57 -15.12
CA GLY A 334 -15.26 -6.45 -13.67
C GLY A 334 -16.38 -7.30 -13.10
N PHE A 335 -16.60 -7.18 -11.79
CA PHE A 335 -17.74 -7.80 -11.12
C PHE A 335 -19.07 -7.20 -11.55
N LEU A 336 -20.04 -8.07 -11.83
CA LEU A 336 -21.45 -7.70 -11.82
C LEU A 336 -22.04 -7.97 -10.42
N GLU A 337 -23.21 -7.36 -10.16
CA GLU A 337 -23.90 -7.44 -8.87
C GLU A 337 -24.14 -8.90 -8.41
N ASP A 338 -24.57 -9.75 -9.34
CA ASP A 338 -24.87 -11.17 -9.07
C ASP A 338 -23.59 -11.96 -8.73
N GLY A 339 -22.48 -11.69 -9.41
CA GLY A 339 -21.18 -12.29 -9.13
C GLY A 339 -20.63 -11.89 -7.76
N ALA A 340 -20.71 -10.60 -7.42
CA ALA A 340 -20.31 -10.09 -6.12
C ALA A 340 -21.16 -10.69 -4.98
N LYS A 341 -22.47 -10.77 -5.18
CA LYS A 341 -23.40 -11.40 -4.24
C LYS A 341 -23.08 -12.88 -4.05
N TRP A 342 -22.88 -13.62 -5.14
CA TRP A 342 -22.54 -15.03 -5.07
C TRP A 342 -21.24 -15.25 -4.28
N LEU A 343 -20.21 -14.43 -4.53
CA LEU A 343 -18.93 -14.50 -3.83
C LEU A 343 -19.11 -14.36 -2.31
N VAL A 344 -19.87 -13.36 -1.87
CA VAL A 344 -20.12 -13.08 -0.44
C VAL A 344 -20.90 -14.21 0.23
N GLU A 345 -21.87 -14.79 -0.47
CA GLU A 345 -22.76 -15.82 0.08
C GLU A 345 -22.15 -17.23 0.09
N ASN A 346 -21.22 -17.53 -0.82
CA ASN A 346 -20.79 -18.91 -1.08
C ASN A 346 -19.31 -19.18 -0.77
N THR A 347 -18.52 -18.16 -0.43
CA THR A 347 -17.07 -18.29 -0.21
C THR A 347 -16.59 -17.69 1.11
N ASP A 348 -15.37 -18.04 1.51
CA ASP A 348 -14.69 -17.46 2.68
C ASP A 348 -13.81 -16.24 2.31
N ILE A 349 -13.92 -15.76 1.06
CA ILE A 349 -13.08 -14.68 0.52
C ILE A 349 -13.36 -13.38 1.28
N LYS A 350 -12.29 -12.67 1.64
CA LYS A 350 -12.31 -11.37 2.33
C LYS A 350 -11.50 -10.29 1.60
N PHE A 351 -10.80 -10.67 0.54
CA PHE A 351 -10.03 -9.78 -0.31
C PHE A 351 -10.17 -10.27 -1.74
N VAL A 352 -10.53 -9.35 -2.62
CA VAL A 352 -10.50 -9.53 -4.07
C VAL A 352 -9.60 -8.46 -4.64
N GLY A 353 -8.79 -8.84 -5.62
CA GLY A 353 -8.06 -7.90 -6.46
C GLY A 353 -8.20 -8.32 -7.90
N GLU A 354 -8.21 -7.35 -8.81
CA GLU A 354 -7.93 -7.59 -10.21
C GLU A 354 -6.52 -7.11 -10.49
N PHE A 355 -5.75 -7.87 -11.26
CA PHE A 355 -4.37 -7.49 -11.58
C PHE A 355 -4.13 -7.58 -13.08
N SER A 356 -3.22 -6.74 -13.55
CA SER A 356 -2.88 -6.59 -14.96
C SER A 356 -1.37 -6.65 -15.16
N THR A 357 -0.73 -7.81 -15.01
CA THR A 357 0.71 -7.93 -15.32
C THR A 357 0.91 -8.40 -16.77
N PRO A 358 1.84 -7.80 -17.54
CA PRO A 358 2.08 -8.12 -18.95
C PRO A 358 2.36 -9.60 -19.24
#